data_AF-A0A949U104-F1
#
_entry.id   AF-A0A949U104-F1
#
_cell.length_a   1.000
_cell.length_b   1.000
_cell.length_c   1.000
_cell.angle_alpha   90.00
_cell.angle_beta   90.00
_cell.angle_gamma   90.00
#
_symmetry.space_group_name_H-M   'P 1'
#
loop_
_entity.id
_entity.type
_entity.pdbx_description
1 polymer ?
#
loop_
_entity_poly.entity_id
_entity_poly.type
_entity_poly.pdbx_seq_one_letter_code
_entity_poly.pdbx_strand_id
1 'polypeptide(L)'
;MEELIKTIAIDLVKEFNYYIYLQDVGEGFKRPSFFIQHVSTKQVDINRRKYNNNILIKIIYFAPLSKHQVPMKLDQLTALEKLKKIFLNMCIKAGDDWVRISDMVVNYTEDKDIFLQLTLDKEECREDIFNNENNLETMKNIYMRESGI
;
A
#
# COMPACT_ATOMS: atom_id res chain seq x y z
N MET A 1 3.95 -4.11 6.86
CA MET A 1 2.64 -3.45 6.63
C MET A 1 2.58 -2.05 7.23
N GLU A 2 2.90 -1.89 8.52
CA GLU A 2 2.91 -0.59 9.20
C GLU A 2 3.77 0.46 8.50
N GLU A 3 4.96 0.09 8.04
CA GLU A 3 5.86 1.00 7.31
C GLU A 3 5.27 1.53 6.02
N LEU A 4 4.56 0.70 5.26
CA LEU A 4 3.89 1.11 4.02
C LEU A 4 2.80 2.15 4.29
N ILE A 5 2.00 1.94 5.34
CA ILE A 5 0.98 2.92 5.76
C ILE A 5 1.65 4.23 6.18
N LYS A 6 2.77 4.16 6.92
CA LYS A 6 3.55 5.35 7.32
C LYS A 6 4.12 6.08 6.11
N THR A 7 4.67 5.39 5.11
CA THR A 7 5.18 6.02 3.89
C THR A 7 4.05 6.75 3.16
N ILE A 8 2.90 6.10 2.97
CA ILE A 8 1.72 6.72 2.35
C ILE A 8 1.31 7.98 3.12
N ALA A 9 1.27 7.92 4.46
CA ALA A 9 0.95 9.07 5.30
C ALA A 9 1.98 10.20 5.10
N ILE A 10 3.27 9.89 5.07
CA ILE A 10 4.34 10.87 4.84
C ILE A 10 4.17 11.55 3.48
N ASP A 11 3.87 10.80 2.42
CA ASP A 11 3.68 11.38 1.09
C ASP A 11 2.42 12.24 1.01
N LEU A 12 1.36 11.89 1.74
CA LEU A 12 0.19 12.74 1.90
C LEU A 12 0.52 14.03 2.68
N VAL A 13 1.27 13.97 3.78
CA VAL A 13 1.64 15.17 4.56
C VAL A 13 2.47 16.16 3.75
N LYS A 14 3.35 15.68 2.86
CA LYS A 14 4.17 16.56 1.99
C LYS A 14 3.33 17.44 1.08
N GLU A 15 2.22 16.90 0.56
CA GLU A 15 1.32 17.61 -0.38
C GLU A 15 0.13 18.28 0.32
N PHE A 16 -0.25 17.77 1.49
CA PHE A 16 -1.40 18.20 2.27
C PHE A 16 -1.00 18.48 3.72
N ASN A 17 -1.17 19.74 4.16
CA ASN A 17 -0.97 20.11 5.56
C ASN A 17 -2.22 19.78 6.41
N TYR A 18 -2.70 18.54 6.35
CA TYR A 18 -3.94 18.08 7.00
C TYR A 18 -3.67 16.99 8.04
N TYR A 19 -4.62 16.78 8.94
CA TYR A 19 -4.55 15.67 9.89
C TYR A 19 -4.66 14.33 9.14
N ILE A 20 -3.87 13.34 9.56
CA ILE A 20 -3.94 11.98 9.03
C ILE A 20 -4.19 11.02 10.18
N TYR A 21 -5.28 10.26 10.07
CA TYR A 21 -5.68 9.22 11.00
C TYR A 21 -5.27 7.85 10.43
N LEU A 22 -4.68 7.01 11.28
CA LEU A 22 -4.24 5.67 10.93
C LEU A 22 -5.07 4.66 11.72
N GLN A 23 -5.64 3.67 11.02
CA GLN A 23 -6.35 2.51 11.57
C GLN A 23 -7.65 2.77 12.36
N ASP A 24 -7.76 3.85 13.14
CA ASP A 24 -8.98 4.24 13.85
C ASP A 24 -9.30 5.74 13.67
N VAL A 25 -10.60 6.04 13.58
CA VAL A 25 -11.16 7.40 13.56
C VAL A 25 -12.16 7.50 14.71
N GLY A 26 -11.74 8.11 15.82
CA GLY A 26 -12.64 8.38 16.93
C GLY A 26 -13.70 9.43 16.60
N GLU A 27 -14.69 9.56 17.49
CA GLU A 27 -15.66 10.66 17.44
C GLU A 27 -14.93 12.02 17.50
N GLY A 28 -15.34 12.97 16.66
CA GLY A 28 -14.76 14.31 16.63
C GLY A 28 -13.51 14.48 15.76
N PHE A 29 -13.30 13.64 14.75
CA PHE A 29 -12.23 13.85 13.78
C PHE A 29 -12.32 15.22 13.10
N LYS A 30 -11.15 15.80 12.79
CA LYS A 30 -11.06 17.16 12.22
C LYS A 30 -11.24 17.12 10.71
N ARG A 31 -11.79 18.20 10.14
CA ARG A 31 -11.86 18.42 8.69
C ARG A 31 -11.08 19.69 8.33
N PRO A 32 -10.30 19.72 7.23
CA PRO A 32 -9.99 18.59 6.35
C PRO A 32 -9.02 17.58 6.99
N SER A 33 -9.17 16.30 6.63
CA SER A 33 -8.26 15.24 7.07
C SER A 33 -8.28 14.02 6.15
N PHE A 34 -7.31 13.14 6.35
CA PHE A 34 -7.25 11.83 5.73
C PHE A 34 -7.40 10.72 6.76
N PHE A 35 -7.98 9.61 6.33
CA PHE A 35 -7.91 8.34 7.05
C PHE A 35 -7.35 7.25 6.16
N ILE A 36 -6.36 6.52 6.67
CA ILE A 36 -5.69 5.44 5.95
C ILE A 36 -5.96 4.13 6.69
N GLN A 37 -6.47 3.16 5.95
CA GLN A 37 -6.83 1.85 6.45
C GLN A 37 -6.25 0.75 5.56
N HIS A 38 -5.60 -0.23 6.19
CA HIS A 38 -5.32 -1.50 5.54
C HIS A 38 -6.61 -2.35 5.58
N VAL A 39 -7.07 -2.78 4.40
CA VAL A 39 -8.33 -3.53 4.26
C VAL A 39 -8.06 -5.02 4.27
N SER A 40 -7.10 -5.48 3.46
CA SER A 40 -6.76 -6.90 3.39
C SER A 40 -5.40 -7.11 2.72
N THR A 41 -4.81 -8.28 2.95
CA THR A 41 -3.69 -8.79 2.16
C THR A 41 -4.07 -10.18 1.68
N LYS A 42 -3.94 -10.43 0.38
CA LYS A 42 -4.17 -11.75 -0.23
C LYS A 42 -2.89 -12.23 -0.86
N GLN A 43 -2.39 -13.38 -0.42
CA GLN A 43 -1.26 -14.03 -1.04
C GLN A 43 -1.72 -14.83 -2.26
N VAL A 44 -1.01 -14.69 -3.38
CA VAL A 44 -1.22 -15.46 -4.61
C VAL A 44 0.10 -16.09 -5.00
N ASP A 45 0.12 -17.41 -5.13
CA ASP A 45 1.33 -18.12 -5.53
C ASP A 45 1.60 -17.90 -7.03
N ILE A 46 2.81 -17.42 -7.33
CA ILE A 46 3.29 -17.25 -8.71
C ILE A 46 3.91 -18.58 -9.18
N ASN A 47 4.76 -19.17 -8.33
CA ASN A 47 5.37 -20.47 -8.54
C ASN A 47 5.80 -21.07 -7.19
N ARG A 48 6.47 -22.23 -7.24
CA ARG A 48 6.94 -22.92 -6.03
C ARG A 48 7.83 -22.05 -5.13
N ARG A 49 8.60 -21.12 -5.68
CA ARG A 49 9.58 -20.29 -4.95
C ARG A 49 9.08 -18.87 -4.66
N LYS A 50 8.03 -18.40 -5.33
CA LYS A 50 7.61 -17.00 -5.31
C LYS A 50 6.11 -16.85 -5.14
N TYR A 51 5.72 -15.84 -4.36
CA TYR A 51 4.32 -15.43 -4.21
C TYR A 51 4.21 -13.91 -4.32
N ASN A 52 3.01 -13.44 -4.67
CA ASN A 52 2.66 -12.04 -4.65
C ASN A 52 1.70 -11.77 -3.50
N ASN A 53 1.99 -10.73 -2.72
CA ASN A 53 1.07 -10.18 -1.75
C ASN A 53 0.27 -9.06 -2.42
N ASN A 54 -1.01 -9.31 -2.68
CA ASN A 54 -1.97 -8.32 -3.14
C ASN A 54 -2.53 -7.60 -1.90
N ILE A 55 -2.03 -6.40 -1.63
CA ILE A 55 -2.40 -5.59 -0.47
C ILE A 55 -3.43 -4.55 -0.90
N LEU A 56 -4.54 -4.47 -0.18
CA LEU A 56 -5.59 -3.49 -0.40
C LEU A 56 -5.54 -2.41 0.68
N ILE A 57 -5.30 -1.17 0.27
CA ILE A 57 -5.31 0.00 1.15
C ILE A 57 -6.43 0.94 0.74
N LYS A 58 -7.16 1.45 1.73
CA LYS A 58 -8.19 2.45 1.55
C LYS A 58 -7.75 3.77 2.17
N ILE A 59 -7.86 4.84 1.40
CA ILE A 59 -7.60 6.22 1.81
C ILE A 59 -8.91 6.99 1.68
N ILE A 60 -9.36 7.61 2.76
CA ILE A 60 -10.57 8.42 2.80
C ILE A 60 -10.16 9.87 3.02
N TYR A 61 -10.59 10.78 2.14
CA TYR A 61 -10.41 12.21 2.34
C TYR A 61 -11.69 12.84 2.84
N PHE A 62 -11.63 13.36 4.07
CA PHE A 62 -12.69 14.13 4.69
C PHE A 62 -12.55 15.59 4.30
N ALA A 63 -13.37 16.03 3.35
CA ALA A 63 -13.35 17.41 2.86
C ALA A 63 -13.89 18.40 3.90
N PRO A 64 -13.50 19.69 3.82
CA PRO A 64 -14.13 20.72 4.62
C PRO A 64 -15.62 20.82 4.27
N LEU A 65 -16.44 21.15 5.26
CA LEU A 65 -17.88 21.30 5.07
C LEU A 65 -18.22 22.73 4.70
N SER A 66 -19.17 22.88 3.79
CA SER A 66 -19.80 24.15 3.45
C SER A 66 -20.75 24.60 4.56
N LYS A 67 -21.32 25.81 4.41
CA LYS A 67 -22.37 26.34 5.30
C LYS A 67 -23.58 25.41 5.45
N HIS A 68 -23.81 24.53 4.48
CA HIS A 68 -24.92 23.57 4.47
C HIS A 68 -24.54 22.18 4.98
N GLN A 69 -23.37 22.03 5.64
CA GLN A 69 -22.87 20.73 6.13
C GLN A 69 -22.61 19.70 5.02
N VAL A 70 -22.45 20.17 3.77
CA VAL A 70 -22.09 19.33 2.61
C VAL A 70 -20.60 19.52 2.32
N PRO A 71 -19.84 18.45 2.02
CA PRO A 71 -18.45 18.54 1.57
C PRO A 71 -18.24 19.55 0.44
N MET A 72 -17.21 20.39 0.54
CA MET A 72 -16.92 21.38 -0.50
C MET A 72 -16.35 20.71 -1.76
N LYS A 73 -17.13 20.75 -2.84
CA LYS A 73 -16.78 20.16 -4.14
C LYS A 73 -15.43 20.63 -4.70
N LEU A 74 -15.11 21.92 -4.57
CA LEU A 74 -13.84 22.46 -5.08
C LEU A 74 -12.63 21.86 -4.36
N ASP A 75 -12.69 21.76 -3.03
CA ASP A 75 -11.66 21.11 -2.22
C ASP A 75 -11.55 19.62 -2.54
N GLN A 76 -12.68 18.95 -2.80
CA GLN A 76 -12.68 17.55 -3.18
C GLN A 76 -11.98 17.31 -4.53
N LEU A 77 -12.31 18.11 -5.55
CA LEU A 77 -11.67 18.00 -6.86
C LEU A 77 -10.17 18.27 -6.78
N THR A 78 -9.79 19.31 -6.03
CA THR A 78 -8.39 19.68 -5.83
C THR A 78 -7.62 18.57 -5.09
N ALA A 79 -8.22 18.01 -4.03
CA ALA A 79 -7.62 16.90 -3.31
C ALA A 79 -7.51 15.65 -4.18
N LEU A 80 -8.51 15.36 -5.02
CA LEU A 80 -8.48 14.23 -5.94
C LEU A 80 -7.34 14.32 -6.95
N GLU A 81 -7.16 15.48 -7.58
CA GLU A 81 -6.07 15.70 -8.54
C GLU A 81 -4.70 15.51 -7.90
N LYS A 82 -4.51 16.08 -6.70
CA LYS A 82 -3.28 15.92 -5.92
C LYS A 82 -3.03 14.46 -5.51
N LEU A 83 -4.07 13.75 -5.04
CA LEU A 83 -3.99 12.33 -4.70
C LEU A 83 -3.55 11.50 -5.90
N LYS A 84 -4.18 11.69 -7.05
CA LYS A 84 -3.77 11.02 -8.30
C LYS A 84 -2.32 11.31 -8.61
N LYS A 85 -1.88 12.55 -8.45
CA LYS A 85 -0.49 12.95 -8.71
C LYS A 85 0.53 12.27 -7.79
N ILE A 86 0.21 12.11 -6.50
CA ILE A 86 1.08 11.40 -5.55
C ILE A 86 1.30 9.94 -5.99
N PHE A 87 0.21 9.27 -6.38
CA PHE A 87 0.23 7.84 -6.71
C PHE A 87 0.50 7.54 -8.19
N LEU A 88 0.78 8.56 -9.02
CA LEU A 88 1.15 8.39 -10.44
C LEU A 88 2.44 7.58 -10.62
N ASN A 89 3.38 7.65 -9.67
CA ASN A 89 4.70 7.02 -9.80
C ASN A 89 4.67 5.50 -9.62
N MET A 90 3.49 4.88 -9.44
CA MET A 90 3.23 3.43 -9.41
C MET A 90 4.09 2.59 -8.46
N CYS A 91 4.97 3.17 -7.64
CA CYS A 91 5.84 2.47 -6.71
C CYS A 91 5.99 3.25 -5.41
N ILE A 92 5.96 2.55 -4.28
CA ILE A 92 6.10 3.10 -2.93
C ILE A 92 7.26 2.38 -2.25
N LYS A 93 8.22 3.14 -1.72
CA LYS A 93 9.32 2.58 -0.93
C LYS A 93 8.92 2.48 0.54
N ALA A 94 8.81 1.26 1.06
CA ALA A 94 8.46 0.97 2.45
C ALA A 94 9.61 0.22 3.13
N GLY A 95 10.40 0.94 3.93
CA GLY A 95 11.64 0.40 4.49
C GLY A 95 12.64 0.08 3.37
N ASP A 96 13.09 -1.16 3.33
CA ASP A 96 13.99 -1.70 2.30
C ASP A 96 13.25 -2.25 1.08
N ASP A 97 11.92 -2.38 1.16
CA ASP A 97 11.09 -2.95 0.12
C ASP A 97 10.51 -1.88 -0.82
N TRP A 98 10.33 -2.29 -2.09
CA TRP A 98 9.53 -1.54 -3.05
C TRP A 98 8.20 -2.26 -3.28
N VAL A 99 7.11 -1.53 -3.14
CA VAL A 99 5.75 -2.04 -3.37
C VAL A 99 5.17 -1.33 -4.58
N ARG A 100 4.67 -2.08 -5.56
CA ARG A 100 4.09 -1.52 -6.78
C ARG A 100 2.60 -1.25 -6.56
N ILE A 101 2.10 -0.12 -7.04
CA ILE A 101 0.67 0.16 -7.17
C ILE A 101 0.20 -0.48 -8.47
N SER A 102 -0.66 -1.48 -8.37
CA SER A 102 -1.20 -2.21 -9.53
C SER A 102 -2.53 -1.68 -10.01
N ASP A 103 -3.32 -1.11 -9.10
CA ASP A 103 -4.59 -0.48 -9.44
C ASP A 103 -4.94 0.65 -8.45
N MET A 104 -5.71 1.61 -8.95
CA MET A 104 -6.18 2.76 -8.20
C MET A 104 -7.64 3.05 -8.57
N VAL A 105 -8.55 2.79 -7.64
CA VAL A 105 -9.99 3.04 -7.82
C VAL A 105 -10.40 4.25 -6.98
N VAL A 106 -11.05 5.22 -7.61
CA VAL A 106 -11.61 6.40 -6.95
C VAL A 106 -13.12 6.31 -6.98
N ASN A 107 -13.73 6.32 -5.80
CA ASN A 107 -15.16 6.52 -5.65
C ASN A 107 -15.41 7.93 -5.11
N TYR A 108 -16.02 8.76 -5.95
CA TYR A 108 -16.41 10.12 -5.64
C TYR A 108 -17.91 10.29 -5.89
N THR A 109 -18.61 10.87 -4.94
CA THR A 109 -19.99 11.33 -5.09
C THR A 109 -20.07 12.73 -4.48
N GLU A 110 -20.78 13.66 -5.13
CA GLU A 110 -20.78 15.09 -4.73
C GLU A 110 -21.17 15.31 -3.25
N ASP A 111 -22.02 14.44 -2.72
CA ASP A 111 -22.55 14.57 -1.35
C ASP A 111 -21.74 13.81 -0.29
N LYS A 112 -20.65 13.12 -0.68
CA LYS A 112 -19.84 12.30 0.24
C LYS A 112 -18.36 12.57 0.08
N ASP A 113 -17.62 12.19 1.11
CA ASP A 113 -16.17 12.20 1.14
C ASP A 113 -15.54 11.33 0.02
N ILE A 114 -14.28 11.59 -0.30
CA ILE A 114 -13.60 10.85 -1.38
C ILE A 114 -13.06 9.54 -0.82
N PHE A 115 -13.35 8.44 -1.52
CA PHE A 115 -12.80 7.14 -1.20
C PHE A 115 -11.83 6.72 -2.30
N LEU A 116 -10.56 6.63 -1.95
CA LEU A 116 -9.49 6.13 -2.80
C LEU A 116 -9.11 4.73 -2.33
N GLN A 117 -9.07 3.77 -3.25
CA GLN A 117 -8.63 2.41 -2.98
C GLN A 117 -7.40 2.13 -3.83
N LEU A 118 -6.31 1.74 -3.17
CA LEU A 118 -5.07 1.33 -3.78
C LEU A 118 -4.93 -0.19 -3.69
N THR A 119 -4.72 -0.83 -4.82
CA THR A 119 -4.25 -2.21 -4.89
C THR A 119 -2.75 -2.18 -5.11
N LEU A 120 -2.03 -2.90 -4.25
CA LEU A 120 -0.59 -2.91 -4.19
C LEU A 120 -0.10 -4.35 -4.38
N ASP A 121 0.94 -4.52 -5.18
CA ASP A 121 1.60 -5.79 -5.42
C ASP A 121 2.99 -5.78 -4.77
N LYS A 122 3.27 -6.81 -3.98
CA LYS A 122 4.60 -7.05 -3.41
C LYS A 122 5.01 -8.50 -3.66
N GLU A 123 6.02 -8.69 -4.51
CA GLU A 123 6.59 -10.00 -4.78
C GLU A 123 7.57 -10.39 -3.67
N GLU A 124 7.43 -11.60 -3.14
CA GLU A 124 8.30 -12.15 -2.10
C GLU A 124 8.74 -13.58 -2.48
N CYS A 125 9.88 -13.99 -1.93
CA CYS A 125 10.44 -15.33 -2.12
C CYS A 125 10.22 -16.21 -0.88
N ARG A 126 10.00 -17.50 -1.12
CA ARG A 126 9.93 -18.52 -0.08
C ARG A 126 11.33 -18.95 0.32
N GLU A 127 11.88 -18.32 1.35
CA GLU A 127 13.25 -18.54 1.82
C GLU A 127 13.53 -19.98 2.27
N ASP A 128 12.52 -20.66 2.82
CA ASP A 128 12.58 -22.06 3.25
C ASP A 128 12.87 -23.03 2.09
N ILE A 129 12.29 -22.78 0.92
CA ILE A 129 12.52 -23.58 -0.29
C ILE A 129 13.88 -23.23 -0.90
N PHE A 130 14.23 -21.95 -0.92
CA PHE A 130 15.52 -21.48 -1.46
C PHE A 130 16.71 -22.07 -0.70
N ASN A 131 16.66 -22.05 0.64
CA ASN A 131 17.74 -22.57 1.48
C ASN A 131 17.88 -24.10 1.38
N ASN A 132 16.77 -24.82 1.26
CA ASN A 132 16.80 -26.28 1.19
C ASN A 132 17.39 -26.79 -0.14
N GLU A 133 17.10 -26.11 -1.25
CA GLU A 133 17.68 -26.45 -2.55
C GLU A 133 19.20 -26.14 -2.62
N ASN A 134 19.64 -25.00 -2.06
CA ASN A 134 21.07 -24.68 -1.95
C ASN A 134 21.82 -25.71 -1.09
N ASN A 135 21.21 -26.19 -0.02
CA ASN A 135 21.80 -27.23 0.83
C ASN A 135 21.92 -28.57 0.08
N LEU A 136 20.91 -28.96 -0.69
CA LEU A 136 20.94 -30.18 -1.52
C LEU A 136 21.99 -30.10 -2.63
N GLU A 137 22.16 -28.93 -3.26
CA GLU A 137 23.18 -28.71 -4.28
C GLU A 137 24.60 -28.74 -3.70
N THR A 138 24.78 -28.15 -2.51
CA THR A 138 26.03 -28.24 -1.74
C THR A 138 26.36 -29.68 -1.37
N MET A 139 25.38 -30.46 -0.90
CA MET A 139 25.56 -31.89 -0.59
C MET A 139 25.92 -32.71 -1.83
N LYS A 140 25.24 -32.50 -2.97
CA LYS A 140 25.57 -33.18 -4.23
C LYS A 140 27.01 -32.92 -4.68
N ASN A 141 27.50 -31.70 -4.52
CA ASN A 141 28.87 -31.33 -4.88
C ASN A 141 29.93 -31.98 -3.96
N ILE A 142 29.60 -32.23 -2.69
CA ILE A 142 30.47 -32.97 -1.77
C ILE A 142 30.56 -34.44 -2.22
N TYR A 143 29.42 -35.10 -2.46
CA TYR A 143 29.39 -36.51 -2.88
C TYR A 143 30.13 -36.76 -4.21
N MET A 144 30.09 -35.84 -5.17
CA MET A 144 30.81 -35.98 -6.43
C MET A 144 32.33 -35.80 -6.28
N ARG A 145 32.82 -35.05 -5.29
CA ARG A 145 34.26 -34.92 -5.01
C ARG A 145 34.81 -36.13 -4.26
N GLU A 146 34.03 -36.73 -3.35
CA GLU A 146 34.45 -37.91 -2.60
C GLU A 146 34.43 -39.20 -3.44
N SER A 147 33.58 -39.27 -4.47
CA SER A 147 33.48 -40.44 -5.36
C SER A 147 34.51 -40.46 -6.51
N GLY A 148 35.38 -39.43 -6.57
CA GLY A 148 36.40 -39.26 -7.61
C GLY A 148 37.84 -39.52 -7.15
N ILE A 149 38.04 -40.20 -6.01
CA ILE A 149 39.33 -40.60 -5.44
C ILE A 149 39.43 -42.11 -5.39
#